data_AF-A0A6N7P2Y8-F1
#
_entry.id   AF-A0A6N7P2Y8-F1
#
_cell.length_a   1.000
_cell.length_b   1.000
_cell.length_c   1.000
_cell.angle_alpha   90.00
_cell.angle_beta   90.00
_cell.angle_gamma   90.00
#
_symmetry.space_group_name_H-M   'P 1'
#
loop_
_entity.id
_entity.type
_entity.pdbx_description
1 polymer ?
#
loop_
_entity_poly.entity_id
_entity_poly.type
_entity_poly.pdbx_seq_one_letter_code
_entity_poly.pdbx_strand_id
1 'polypeptide(L)'
;MRFIPISLLLLLSAKSLCAQEVRNVAWINPVKRNTIVNGISIGLVAQPFKPAKGLTVNGLTLELQPAGALIMMYSLGTTMIPSLGWRKTKEGETRASVFSHTNSDWPDKDSIKTHLRGINISPGFISETSATGVNINIIASLIVENRGLTITGFDNTCYTFSGIMISGFKNKATVGHGLQIAVFNNCREGKVVQLGLFNRIGKRALPFVNVSL
;
A
#
# COMPACT_ATOMS: atom_id res chain seq x y z
N MET A 1 9.45 14.97 -53.05
CA MET A 1 9.21 15.01 -51.59
C MET A 1 8.42 13.76 -51.20
N ARG A 2 8.98 12.89 -50.34
CA ARG A 2 8.27 11.67 -49.91
C ARG A 2 7.28 12.05 -48.81
N PHE A 3 5.98 11.96 -49.10
CA PHE A 3 4.91 12.15 -48.12
C PHE A 3 4.98 11.00 -47.10
N ILE A 4 5.33 11.33 -45.85
CA ILE A 4 5.14 10.41 -44.73
C ILE A 4 3.65 10.48 -44.37
N PRO A 5 2.86 9.40 -44.48
CA PRO A 5 1.45 9.44 -44.18
C PRO A 5 1.24 9.71 -42.69
N ILE A 6 0.28 10.59 -42.36
CA ILE A 6 -0.06 11.03 -40.99
C ILE A 6 -0.34 9.84 -40.06
N SER A 7 -0.86 8.73 -40.60
CA SER A 7 -1.06 7.47 -39.90
C SER A 7 0.25 6.85 -39.35
N LEU A 8 1.37 6.99 -40.06
CA LEU A 8 2.68 6.49 -39.62
C LEU A 8 3.26 7.36 -38.49
N LEU A 9 3.04 8.67 -38.54
CA LEU A 9 3.41 9.62 -37.47
C LEU A 9 2.61 9.37 -36.19
N LEU A 10 1.31 9.07 -36.32
CA LEU A 10 0.46 8.68 -35.20
C LEU A 10 0.87 7.32 -34.61
N LEU A 11 1.24 6.35 -35.43
CA LEU A 11 1.74 5.04 -34.98
C LEU A 11 3.09 5.15 -34.26
N LEU A 12 4.00 6.00 -34.73
CA LEU A 12 5.29 6.27 -34.07
C LEU A 12 5.10 7.02 -32.74
N SER A 13 4.16 7.97 -32.69
CA SER A 13 3.77 8.67 -31.46
C SER A 13 3.13 7.71 -30.43
N ALA A 14 2.24 6.82 -30.88
CA ALA A 14 1.62 5.81 -30.04
C ALA A 14 2.61 4.76 -29.51
N LYS A 15 3.57 4.31 -30.34
CA LYS A 15 4.67 3.43 -29.88
C LYS A 15 5.55 4.12 -28.84
N SER A 16 5.84 5.41 -29.00
CA SER A 16 6.61 6.17 -28.01
C SER A 16 5.89 6.34 -26.67
N LEU A 17 4.56 6.36 -26.66
CA LEU A 17 3.74 6.43 -25.43
C LEU A 17 3.61 5.07 -24.72
N CYS A 18 3.78 3.96 -25.46
CA CYS A 18 3.71 2.60 -24.92
C CYS A 18 5.09 2.03 -24.55
N ALA A 19 6.18 2.67 -24.98
CA ALA A 19 7.54 2.23 -24.69
C ALA A 19 7.84 2.32 -23.19
N GLN A 20 8.24 1.18 -22.62
CA GLN A 20 8.63 1.06 -21.22
C GLN A 20 10.12 1.40 -21.08
N GLU A 21 10.44 2.37 -20.22
CA GLU A 21 11.82 2.74 -19.93
C GLU A 21 12.41 1.79 -18.88
N VAL A 22 13.56 1.19 -19.19
CA VAL A 22 14.29 0.34 -18.25
C VAL A 22 15.51 1.11 -17.73
N ARG A 23 15.65 1.18 -16.41
CA ARG A 23 16.75 1.85 -15.70
C ARG A 23 17.44 0.83 -14.82
N ASN A 24 18.74 0.61 -15.01
CA ASN A 24 19.46 -0.54 -14.41
C ASN A 24 20.34 -0.20 -13.19
N VAL A 25 20.28 1.03 -12.68
CA VAL A 25 21.18 1.45 -11.59
C VAL A 25 20.44 2.28 -10.55
N ALA A 26 20.06 3.50 -10.90
CA ALA A 26 19.35 4.40 -10.01
C ALA A 26 18.31 5.23 -10.78
N TRP A 27 17.21 5.60 -10.13
CA TRP A 27 16.22 6.50 -10.71
C TRP A 27 15.45 7.32 -9.67
N ILE A 28 14.91 8.46 -10.10
CA ILE A 28 14.15 9.39 -9.25
C ILE A 28 12.64 9.28 -9.50
N ASN A 29 11.84 9.27 -8.44
CA ASN A 29 10.37 9.28 -8.51
C ASN A 29 9.79 10.65 -8.12
N PRO A 30 8.64 11.09 -8.69
CA PRO A 30 7.72 10.32 -9.56
C PRO A 30 8.13 10.27 -11.05
N VAL A 31 7.64 9.26 -11.78
CA VAL A 31 7.94 9.04 -13.20
C VAL A 31 6.79 9.47 -14.12
N LYS A 32 7.10 10.03 -15.30
CA LYS A 32 6.12 10.46 -16.33
C LYS A 32 5.88 9.43 -17.44
N ARG A 33 6.71 8.39 -17.50
CA ARG A 33 6.60 7.26 -18.45
C ARG A 33 6.52 5.95 -17.68
N ASN A 34 6.09 4.88 -18.36
CA ASN A 34 6.12 3.55 -17.76
C ASN A 34 7.57 3.17 -17.53
N THR A 35 7.97 2.93 -16.29
CA THR A 35 9.39 2.74 -15.94
C THR A 35 9.59 1.46 -15.13
N ILE A 36 10.60 0.68 -15.50
CA ILE A 36 11.19 -0.38 -14.68
C ILE A 36 12.52 0.12 -14.14
N VAL A 37 12.72 0.05 -12.83
CA VAL A 37 13.98 0.38 -12.17
C VAL A 37 14.55 -0.92 -11.59
N ASN A 38 15.62 -1.46 -12.19
CA ASN A 38 16.38 -2.59 -11.64
C ASN A 38 17.56 -2.03 -10.84
N GLY A 39 17.36 -1.70 -9.57
CA GLY A 39 18.37 -1.06 -8.74
C GLY A 39 17.77 -0.19 -7.65
N ILE A 40 18.27 1.03 -7.53
CA ILE A 40 17.88 1.96 -6.47
C ILE A 40 16.84 2.96 -7.00
N SER A 41 15.72 3.12 -6.31
CA SER A 41 14.72 4.13 -6.61
C SER A 41 14.61 5.09 -5.44
N ILE A 42 14.82 6.39 -5.68
CA ILE A 42 14.75 7.41 -4.64
C ILE A 42 13.69 8.42 -5.03
N GLY A 43 12.80 8.82 -4.14
CA GLY A 43 11.90 9.90 -4.49
C GLY A 43 10.94 10.30 -3.39
N LEU A 44 10.10 11.28 -3.71
CA LEU A 44 9.09 11.70 -2.76
C LEU A 44 7.95 10.69 -2.70
N VAL A 45 7.50 10.17 -3.84
CA VAL A 45 6.40 9.22 -3.95
C VAL A 45 6.73 8.22 -5.06
N ALA A 46 6.76 6.91 -4.80
CA ALA A 46 6.85 5.90 -5.87
C ALA A 46 5.50 5.67 -6.53
N GLN A 47 5.01 6.70 -7.20
CA GLN A 47 3.83 6.61 -8.06
C GLN A 47 4.13 7.17 -9.44
N PRO A 48 3.55 6.55 -10.48
CA PRO A 48 3.57 7.12 -11.81
C PRO A 48 2.67 8.37 -11.86
N PHE A 49 3.21 9.47 -12.40
CA PHE A 49 2.44 10.65 -12.76
C PHE A 49 1.91 10.53 -14.18
N LYS A 50 0.67 10.99 -14.42
CA LYS A 50 0.07 10.96 -15.76
C LYS A 50 1.03 11.61 -16.78
N PRO A 51 1.31 10.96 -17.92
CA PRO A 51 0.57 9.84 -18.53
C PRO A 51 1.05 8.42 -18.15
N ALA A 52 2.03 8.26 -17.26
CA ALA A 52 2.50 6.93 -16.87
C ALA A 52 1.38 6.10 -16.24
N LYS A 53 1.30 4.83 -16.67
CA LYS A 53 0.36 3.83 -16.19
C LYS A 53 1.00 2.85 -15.21
N GLY A 54 2.33 2.71 -15.22
CA GLY A 54 3.01 1.73 -14.37
C GLY A 54 4.41 2.16 -13.94
N LEU A 55 4.76 1.84 -12.70
CA LEU A 55 6.11 1.90 -12.13
C LEU A 55 6.44 0.55 -11.52
N THR A 56 7.54 -0.06 -11.91
CA THR A 56 8.07 -1.25 -11.25
C THR A 56 9.47 -0.98 -10.76
N VAL A 57 9.74 -1.29 -9.50
CA VAL A 57 11.08 -1.23 -8.92
C VAL A 57 11.49 -2.62 -8.49
N ASN A 58 12.59 -3.13 -9.02
CA ASN A 58 13.26 -4.36 -8.65
C ASN A 58 14.57 -4.00 -7.95
N GLY A 59 14.57 -3.89 -6.63
CA GLY A 59 15.75 -3.56 -5.84
C GLY A 59 15.42 -2.79 -4.56
N LEU A 60 16.10 -1.66 -4.34
CA LEU A 60 15.95 -0.83 -3.16
C LEU A 60 15.10 0.40 -3.49
N THR A 61 14.02 0.63 -2.75
CA THR A 61 13.21 1.84 -2.83
C THR A 61 13.38 2.66 -1.56
N LEU A 62 13.72 3.94 -1.72
CA LEU A 62 13.84 4.93 -0.66
C LEU A 62 12.85 6.07 -0.97
N GLU A 63 11.75 6.10 -0.23
CA GLU A 63 10.72 7.12 -0.42
C GLU A 63 10.71 8.12 0.74
N LEU A 64 10.36 9.36 0.46
CA LEU A 64 10.09 10.41 1.43
C LEU A 64 8.71 10.97 1.13
N GLN A 65 7.66 10.38 1.72
CA GLN A 65 6.28 10.83 1.56
C GLN A 65 5.82 11.73 2.74
N PRO A 66 6.25 13.00 2.84
CA PRO A 66 5.84 13.87 3.94
C PRO A 66 4.34 14.19 3.91
N ALA A 67 3.73 14.32 2.72
CA ALA A 67 2.29 14.58 2.62
C ALA A 67 1.45 13.40 3.15
N GLY A 68 1.80 12.16 2.79
CA GLY A 68 1.13 10.97 3.29
C GLY A 68 1.30 10.78 4.81
N ALA A 69 2.49 11.09 5.32
CA ALA A 69 2.76 11.16 6.76
C ALA A 69 1.82 12.15 7.47
N LEU A 70 1.71 13.38 6.96
CA LEU A 70 0.87 14.43 7.55
C LEU A 70 -0.61 14.09 7.52
N ILE A 71 -1.12 13.58 6.38
CA ILE A 71 -2.51 13.15 6.24
C ILE A 71 -2.83 12.02 7.22
N MET A 72 -1.93 11.05 7.36
CA MET A 72 -2.12 9.95 8.30
C MET A 72 -2.04 10.44 9.75
N MET A 73 -1.08 11.30 10.12
CA MET A 73 -1.01 11.87 11.47
C MET A 73 -2.28 12.65 11.83
N TYR A 74 -2.84 13.40 10.89
CA TYR A 74 -4.14 14.06 11.06
C TYR A 74 -5.28 13.05 11.25
N SER A 75 -5.31 12.00 10.44
CA SER A 75 -6.31 10.91 10.55
C SER A 75 -6.17 10.11 11.84
N LEU A 76 -4.95 9.92 12.35
CA LEU A 76 -4.68 9.27 13.63
C LEU A 76 -5.15 10.16 14.78
N GLY A 77 -4.91 11.47 14.71
CA GLY A 77 -5.44 12.43 15.68
C GLY A 77 -6.97 12.36 15.79
N THR A 78 -7.68 12.27 14.66
CA THR A 78 -9.16 12.20 14.65
C THR A 78 -9.72 10.83 15.03
N THR A 79 -8.97 9.74 14.85
CA THR A 79 -9.40 8.38 15.22
C THR A 79 -9.01 8.00 16.66
N MET A 80 -7.98 8.61 17.22
CA MET A 80 -7.52 8.38 18.60
C MET A 80 -8.07 9.37 19.62
N ILE A 81 -8.52 10.56 19.20
CA ILE A 81 -9.14 11.56 20.07
C ILE A 81 -10.61 11.74 19.61
N PRO A 82 -11.57 11.02 20.21
CA PRO A 82 -12.99 11.19 19.86
C PRO A 82 -13.58 12.55 20.26
N SER A 83 -12.81 13.46 20.87
CA SER A 83 -13.34 14.54 21.72
C SER A 83 -13.31 15.97 21.15
N LEU A 84 -13.01 16.22 19.86
CA LEU A 84 -12.99 17.59 19.33
C LEU A 84 -13.65 17.80 17.97
N GLY A 85 -14.64 16.96 17.66
CA GLY A 85 -15.50 17.17 16.50
C GLY A 85 -16.83 16.49 16.70
N TRP A 86 -17.77 17.17 17.36
CA TRP A 86 -19.18 16.79 17.38
C TRP A 86 -19.74 16.88 15.97
N ARG A 87 -19.50 15.87 15.14
CA ARG A 87 -20.23 15.69 13.89
C ARG A 87 -21.44 14.80 14.20
N LYS A 88 -22.55 15.44 14.61
CA LYS A 88 -23.87 14.81 14.53
C LYS A 88 -24.06 14.32 13.09
N THR A 89 -24.10 13.02 12.89
CA THR A 89 -24.33 12.41 11.58
C THR A 89 -25.42 11.36 11.74
N LYS A 90 -26.32 11.30 10.76
CA LYS A 90 -27.67 10.70 10.82
C LYS A 90 -27.67 9.23 11.27
N GLU A 91 -28.79 8.85 11.89
CA GLU A 91 -29.13 7.50 12.37
C GLU A 91 -28.67 6.39 11.42
N GLY A 92 -27.98 5.39 11.97
CA GLY A 92 -27.85 4.07 11.35
C GLY A 92 -26.48 3.42 11.44
N GLU A 93 -25.39 4.14 11.19
CA GLU A 93 -24.08 3.51 11.04
C GLU A 93 -22.94 4.38 11.58
N THR A 94 -22.56 4.17 12.83
CA THR A 94 -21.22 4.60 13.28
C THR A 94 -20.67 3.61 14.28
N ARG A 95 -20.13 2.50 13.77
CA ARG A 95 -19.11 1.77 14.50
C ARG A 95 -17.75 2.26 14.03
N ALA A 96 -17.26 3.32 14.68
CA ALA A 96 -15.83 3.54 14.84
C ALA A 96 -15.27 2.41 15.72
N SER A 97 -15.37 1.18 15.22
CA SER A 97 -14.70 0.05 15.83
C SER A 97 -13.30 0.03 15.26
N VAL A 98 -12.31 -0.20 16.13
CA VAL A 98 -10.93 -0.57 15.74
C VAL A 98 -10.92 -1.72 14.72
N PHE A 99 -12.03 -2.47 14.65
CA PHE A 99 -12.29 -3.58 13.75
C PHE A 99 -13.24 -3.28 12.58
N SER A 100 -13.49 -2.02 12.21
CA SER A 100 -14.33 -1.71 11.05
C SER A 100 -13.73 -2.39 9.82
N HIS A 101 -14.52 -3.12 9.05
CA HIS A 101 -14.02 -3.81 7.86
C HIS A 101 -13.85 -2.79 6.72
N THR A 102 -12.67 -2.73 6.09
CA THR A 102 -12.48 -2.00 4.81
C THR A 102 -12.96 -2.92 3.70
N ASN A 103 -14.22 -2.81 3.29
CA ASN A 103 -14.78 -3.76 2.33
C ASN A 103 -15.35 -3.15 1.04
N SER A 104 -15.42 -1.84 0.85
CA SER A 104 -16.01 -1.29 -0.39
C SER A 104 -15.05 -0.57 -1.34
N ASP A 105 -13.92 -0.02 -0.87
CA ASP A 105 -13.19 0.98 -1.67
C ASP A 105 -11.73 0.58 -2.00
N TRP A 106 -11.43 -0.73 -2.04
CA TRP A 106 -10.11 -1.15 -2.51
C TRP A 106 -10.02 -0.99 -4.03
N PRO A 107 -8.91 -0.44 -4.57
CA PRO A 107 -8.68 -0.43 -6.00
C PRO A 107 -8.69 -1.84 -6.58
N ASP A 108 -9.33 -2.03 -7.74
CA ASP A 108 -9.26 -3.28 -8.49
C ASP A 108 -7.79 -3.67 -8.70
N LYS A 109 -7.47 -4.97 -8.66
CA LYS A 109 -6.08 -5.44 -8.80
C LYS A 109 -5.41 -4.91 -10.07
N ASP A 110 -6.16 -4.81 -11.16
CA ASP A 110 -5.68 -4.30 -12.45
C ASP A 110 -5.43 -2.78 -12.46
N SER A 111 -5.91 -2.07 -11.43
CA SER A 111 -5.69 -0.64 -11.25
C SER A 111 -4.43 -0.31 -10.42
N ILE A 112 -3.74 -1.32 -9.88
CA ILE A 112 -2.47 -1.14 -9.16
C ILE A 112 -1.40 -0.73 -10.17
N LYS A 113 -0.85 0.48 -10.00
CA LYS A 113 0.15 1.04 -10.92
C LYS A 113 1.58 0.93 -10.43
N THR A 114 1.78 0.63 -9.15
CA THR A 114 3.12 0.54 -8.56
C THR A 114 3.38 -0.87 -8.07
N HIS A 115 4.48 -1.47 -8.55
CA HIS A 115 5.00 -2.74 -8.08
C HIS A 115 6.39 -2.53 -7.48
N LEU A 116 6.52 -2.79 -6.17
CA LEU A 116 7.80 -2.73 -5.47
C LEU A 116 8.26 -4.16 -5.16
N ARG A 117 9.42 -4.53 -5.67
CA ARG A 117 10.01 -5.85 -5.53
C ARG A 117 11.42 -5.70 -4.95
N GLY A 118 11.65 -6.21 -3.75
CA GLY A 118 12.93 -6.09 -3.04
C GLY A 118 12.76 -5.45 -1.67
N ILE A 119 13.54 -4.41 -1.37
CA ILE A 119 13.52 -3.70 -0.08
C ILE A 119 12.93 -2.32 -0.30
N ASN A 120 11.91 -1.95 0.47
CA ASN A 120 11.34 -0.63 0.46
C ASN A 120 11.44 0.01 1.84
N ILE A 121 11.92 1.24 1.90
CA ILE A 121 12.03 2.03 3.13
C ILE A 121 11.34 3.37 2.88
N SER A 122 10.30 3.65 3.66
CA SER A 122 9.57 4.92 3.63
C SER A 122 9.30 5.42 5.06
N PRO A 123 9.72 6.65 5.42
CA PRO A 123 9.46 7.20 6.74
C PRO A 123 8.00 7.67 6.89
N GLY A 124 7.23 7.70 5.81
CA GLY A 124 5.87 8.25 5.82
C GLY A 124 4.84 7.17 5.58
N PHE A 125 4.35 7.18 4.35
CA PHE A 125 3.22 6.39 3.90
C PHE A 125 3.60 5.63 2.63
N ILE A 126 2.96 4.49 2.41
CA ILE A 126 2.93 3.80 1.10
C ILE A 126 1.45 3.63 0.78
N SER A 127 1.06 3.95 -0.46
CA SER A 127 -0.34 3.84 -0.89
C SER A 127 -0.48 3.00 -2.14
N GLU A 128 -1.53 2.18 -2.18
CA GLU A 128 -2.06 1.53 -3.39
C GLU A 128 -1.02 0.78 -4.22
N THR A 129 -0.13 0.08 -3.52
CA THR A 129 1.04 -0.58 -4.12
C THR A 129 0.94 -2.10 -3.96
N SER A 130 1.49 -2.83 -4.92
CA SER A 130 1.81 -4.26 -4.77
C SER A 130 3.27 -4.39 -4.35
N ALA A 131 3.51 -4.98 -3.18
CA ALA A 131 4.82 -5.07 -2.58
C ALA A 131 5.24 -6.54 -2.40
N THR A 132 6.42 -6.89 -2.87
CA THR A 132 7.02 -8.22 -2.74
C THR A 132 8.43 -8.09 -2.16
N GLY A 133 8.71 -8.74 -1.03
CA GLY A 133 10.00 -8.63 -0.33
C GLY A 133 9.86 -8.02 1.06
N VAL A 134 10.67 -7.01 1.39
CA VAL A 134 10.73 -6.37 2.72
C VAL A 134 10.28 -4.91 2.62
N ASN A 135 9.26 -4.52 3.37
CA ASN A 135 8.79 -3.16 3.47
C ASN A 135 8.97 -2.64 4.89
N ILE A 136 9.67 -1.52 5.06
CA ILE A 136 9.89 -0.87 6.34
C ILE A 136 9.29 0.53 6.27
N ASN A 137 8.29 0.77 7.10
CA ASN A 137 7.57 2.03 7.19
C ASN A 137 7.56 2.56 8.62
N ILE A 138 7.70 3.86 8.80
CA ILE A 138 7.67 4.43 10.16
C ILE A 138 6.23 4.73 10.59
N ILE A 139 5.39 5.30 9.72
CA ILE A 139 4.04 5.73 10.14
C ILE A 139 3.00 4.71 9.70
N ALA A 140 2.69 4.61 8.41
CA ALA A 140 1.60 3.75 7.96
C ALA A 140 1.83 3.17 6.58
N SER A 141 1.11 2.10 6.26
CA SER A 141 1.13 1.47 4.95
C SER A 141 -0.27 1.03 4.52
N LEU A 142 -0.63 1.36 3.28
CA LEU A 142 -1.80 0.88 2.56
C LEU A 142 -1.31 0.08 1.34
N ILE A 143 -1.20 -1.24 1.50
CA ILE A 143 -0.64 -2.13 0.48
C ILE A 143 -1.77 -3.02 -0.05
N VAL A 144 -2.01 -3.04 -1.36
CA VAL A 144 -3.11 -3.88 -1.90
C VAL A 144 -2.70 -5.34 -1.87
N GLU A 145 -1.48 -5.64 -2.35
CA GLU A 145 -0.94 -7.00 -2.31
C GLU A 145 0.42 -7.00 -1.63
N ASN A 146 0.54 -7.73 -0.53
CA ASN A 146 1.80 -7.90 0.19
C ASN A 146 2.27 -9.34 0.11
N ARG A 147 3.47 -9.57 -0.43
CA ARG A 147 4.11 -10.90 -0.50
C ARG A 147 5.49 -10.84 0.14
N GLY A 148 5.57 -11.03 1.45
CA GLY A 148 6.82 -10.94 2.21
C GLY A 148 6.65 -10.36 3.60
N LEU A 149 7.64 -9.58 4.05
CA LEU A 149 7.69 -8.98 5.37
C LEU A 149 7.36 -7.48 5.28
N THR A 150 6.39 -7.04 6.07
CA THR A 150 6.10 -5.61 6.25
C THR A 150 6.21 -5.24 7.71
N ILE A 151 7.06 -4.27 8.02
CA ILE A 151 7.24 -3.68 9.33
C ILE A 151 6.78 -2.23 9.24
N THR A 152 5.77 -1.86 10.00
CA THR A 152 5.20 -0.50 9.98
C THR A 152 5.07 0.03 11.41
N GLY A 153 5.53 1.24 11.71
CA GLY A 153 5.51 1.71 13.10
C GLY A 153 4.10 1.87 13.70
N PHE A 154 3.08 2.26 12.92
CA PHE A 154 1.73 2.51 13.45
C PHE A 154 0.64 1.62 12.85
N ASP A 155 0.21 1.90 11.62
CA ASP A 155 -0.95 1.26 10.97
C ASP A 155 -0.54 0.58 9.67
N ASN A 156 -0.78 -0.71 9.55
CA ASN A 156 -0.62 -1.45 8.32
C ASN A 156 -1.95 -2.03 7.86
N THR A 157 -2.48 -1.50 6.76
CA THR A 157 -3.71 -1.96 6.14
C THR A 157 -3.40 -2.60 4.79
N CYS A 158 -3.83 -3.85 4.63
CA CYS A 158 -3.58 -4.64 3.44
C CYS A 158 -4.86 -5.27 2.89
N TYR A 159 -5.01 -5.40 1.58
CA TYR A 159 -6.14 -6.15 1.02
C TYR A 159 -5.84 -7.65 1.08
N THR A 160 -4.78 -8.08 0.39
CA THR A 160 -4.30 -9.46 0.42
C THR A 160 -2.86 -9.51 0.89
N PHE A 161 -2.57 -10.26 1.95
CA PHE A 161 -1.20 -10.51 2.37
C PHE A 161 -0.84 -12.00 2.37
N SER A 162 0.42 -12.29 2.05
CA SER A 162 1.05 -13.60 2.10
C SER A 162 2.45 -13.44 2.67
N GLY A 163 2.62 -13.67 3.97
CA GLY A 163 3.87 -13.44 4.69
C GLY A 163 3.68 -12.92 6.11
N ILE A 164 4.50 -11.95 6.52
CA ILE A 164 4.55 -11.43 7.89
C ILE A 164 4.22 -9.93 7.87
N MET A 165 3.32 -9.52 8.74
CA MET A 165 3.00 -8.11 8.99
C MET A 165 3.24 -7.79 10.46
N ILE A 166 4.15 -6.86 10.71
CA ILE A 166 4.47 -6.35 12.04
C ILE A 166 4.07 -4.89 12.05
N SER A 167 3.25 -4.50 13.02
CA SER A 167 2.93 -3.10 13.25
C SER A 167 2.93 -2.74 14.72
N GLY A 168 3.29 -1.50 15.06
CA GLY A 168 3.27 -1.08 16.46
C GLY A 168 1.86 -0.97 17.03
N PHE A 169 0.87 -0.56 16.24
CA PHE A 169 -0.50 -0.37 16.72
C PHE A 169 -1.51 -1.33 16.08
N LYS A 170 -1.67 -1.32 14.75
CA LYS A 170 -2.74 -2.06 14.09
C LYS A 170 -2.31 -2.69 12.78
N ASN A 171 -2.56 -4.00 12.64
CA ASN A 171 -2.58 -4.68 11.35
C ASN A 171 -4.03 -4.96 10.92
N LYS A 172 -4.33 -4.68 9.67
CA LYS A 172 -5.64 -4.94 9.06
C LYS A 172 -5.48 -5.62 7.72
N ALA A 173 -6.25 -6.68 7.49
CA ALA A 173 -6.26 -7.46 6.26
C ALA A 173 -7.68 -7.85 5.83
N THR A 174 -7.93 -7.94 4.52
CA THR A 174 -9.14 -8.61 4.01
C THR A 174 -8.87 -10.10 3.90
N VAL A 175 -7.89 -10.50 3.11
CA VAL A 175 -7.48 -11.90 2.92
C VAL A 175 -6.05 -12.07 3.40
N GLY A 176 -5.81 -13.05 4.27
CA GLY A 176 -4.51 -13.24 4.89
C GLY A 176 -3.98 -14.66 4.84
N HIS A 177 -2.68 -14.79 4.58
CA HIS A 177 -1.94 -16.04 4.69
C HIS A 177 -0.61 -15.77 5.39
N GLY A 178 -0.48 -16.13 6.67
CA GLY A 178 0.75 -15.97 7.43
C GLY A 178 0.58 -15.32 8.81
N LEU A 179 1.46 -14.41 9.20
CA LEU A 179 1.58 -13.92 10.58
C LEU A 179 1.29 -12.42 10.67
N GLN A 180 0.45 -12.01 11.63
CA GLN A 180 0.25 -10.62 12.01
C GLN A 180 0.68 -10.40 13.46
N ILE A 181 1.48 -9.36 13.71
CA ILE A 181 1.94 -8.95 15.04
C ILE A 181 1.62 -7.47 15.22
N ALA A 182 0.75 -7.13 16.15
CA ALA A 182 0.33 -5.76 16.47
C ALA A 182 -0.39 -5.71 17.81
N VAL A 183 -0.69 -4.52 18.34
CA VAL A 183 -1.63 -4.41 19.48
C VAL A 183 -3.03 -4.86 19.05
N PHE A 184 -3.47 -4.45 17.86
CA PHE A 184 -4.76 -4.82 17.27
C PHE A 184 -4.54 -5.50 15.92
N ASN A 185 -4.94 -6.77 15.80
CA ASN A 185 -4.93 -7.48 14.53
C ASN A 185 -6.35 -7.74 14.05
N ASN A 186 -6.62 -7.49 12.77
CA ASN A 186 -7.89 -7.78 12.13
C ASN A 186 -7.65 -8.40 10.76
N CYS A 187 -8.25 -9.55 10.50
CA CYS A 187 -8.27 -10.21 9.20
C CYS A 187 -9.70 -10.66 8.92
N ARG A 188 -10.26 -10.40 7.73
CA ARG A 188 -11.63 -10.85 7.42
C ARG A 188 -11.67 -12.36 7.22
N GLU A 189 -10.74 -12.91 6.44
CA GLU A 189 -10.67 -14.35 6.15
C GLU A 189 -9.24 -14.79 5.79
N GLY A 190 -9.01 -16.11 5.82
CA GLY A 190 -7.75 -16.72 5.42
C GLY A 190 -7.07 -17.57 6.52
N LYS A 191 -5.82 -17.93 6.25
CA LYS A 191 -4.98 -18.79 7.11
C LYS A 191 -3.94 -17.96 7.83
N VAL A 192 -4.32 -17.41 8.98
CA VAL A 192 -3.49 -16.44 9.71
C VAL A 192 -3.28 -16.80 11.16
N VAL A 193 -2.07 -16.51 11.63
CA VAL A 193 -1.71 -16.45 13.04
C VAL A 193 -1.64 -14.97 13.41
N GLN A 194 -2.33 -14.57 14.45
CA GLN A 194 -2.34 -13.21 14.94
C GLN A 194 -1.84 -13.18 16.38
N LEU A 195 -0.86 -12.31 16.66
CA LEU A 195 -0.28 -12.07 17.98
C LEU A 195 -0.50 -10.60 18.35
N GLY A 196 -1.21 -10.36 19.45
CA GLY A 196 -1.61 -9.01 19.85
C GLY A 196 -2.58 -8.96 21.01
N LEU A 197 -2.83 -7.78 21.59
CA LEU A 197 -3.80 -7.65 22.69
C LEU A 197 -5.21 -8.01 22.24
N PHE A 198 -5.58 -7.64 21.01
CA PHE A 198 -6.89 -7.98 20.45
C PHE A 198 -6.75 -8.47 19.00
N ASN A 199 -7.15 -9.72 18.77
CA ASN A 199 -7.00 -10.39 17.48
C ASN A 199 -8.34 -10.84 16.94
N ARG A 200 -8.71 -10.38 15.75
CA ARG A 200 -9.96 -10.73 15.08
C ARG A 200 -9.71 -11.42 13.74
N ILE A 201 -10.32 -12.59 13.57
CA ILE A 201 -10.41 -13.33 12.31
C ILE A 201 -11.90 -13.52 11.98
N GLY A 202 -12.40 -12.80 10.99
CA GLY A 202 -13.82 -12.80 10.62
C GLY A 202 -14.73 -12.41 11.78
N LYS A 203 -15.55 -13.35 12.26
CA LYS A 203 -16.44 -13.16 13.43
C LYS A 203 -15.79 -13.51 14.77
N ARG A 204 -14.64 -14.21 14.77
CA ARG A 204 -13.94 -14.67 15.98
C ARG A 204 -12.97 -13.61 16.48
N ALA A 205 -13.09 -13.21 17.74
CA ALA A 205 -12.16 -12.31 18.42
C ALA A 205 -11.58 -12.99 19.66
N LEU A 206 -10.25 -12.99 19.78
CA LEU A 206 -9.51 -13.59 20.89
C LEU A 206 -8.38 -12.64 21.34
N PRO A 207 -8.09 -12.56 22.65
CA PRO A 207 -6.92 -11.84 23.15
C PRO A 207 -5.64 -12.65 22.93
N PHE A 208 -4.50 -11.97 22.91
CA PHE A 208 -3.12 -12.52 22.84
C PHE A 208 -2.76 -13.30 21.58
N VAL A 209 -3.51 -14.36 21.26
CA VAL A 209 -3.26 -15.26 20.13
C VAL A 209 -4.57 -15.65 19.45
N ASN A 210 -4.63 -15.59 18.12
CA ASN A 210 -5.75 -16.11 17.32
C ASN A 210 -5.22 -16.80 16.06
N VAL A 211 -5.57 -18.07 15.86
CA VAL A 211 -4.99 -18.94 14.81
C VAL A 211 -6.09 -19.54 13.93
N SER A 212 -5.97 -19.36 12.62
CA SER A 212 -6.81 -19.96 11.57
C SER A 212 -5.89 -20.66 10.57
N LEU A 213 -6.06 -21.96 10.36
CA LEU A 213 -5.19 -22.81 9.52
C LEU A 213 -5.92 -23.34 8.29
#